data_AF-A0A948CH81-F1
#
_entry.id   AF-A0A948CH81-F1
#
_cell.length_a   1.000
_cell.length_b   1.000
_cell.length_c   1.000
_cell.angle_alpha   90.00
_cell.angle_beta   90.00
_cell.angle_gamma   90.00
#
_symmetry.space_group_name_H-M   'P 1'
#
loop_
_entity.id
_entity.type
_entity.pdbx_description
1 polymer ?
#
loop_
_entity_poly.entity_id
_entity_poly.type
_entity_poly.pdbx_seq_one_letter_code
_entity_poly.pdbx_strand_id
1 'polypeptide(L)'
;MLEDTNFWTAVAFVIFIGLAYKPAMKKIGGVLDERAETIRTQIEEAQQLREDAQALLANYKRKQRDALKEAEDIVAHARDEAKRTQEQAAIDLDIALKRREAQALEKIAQAEAKALQEVREKAVDVAMAATRRLLVDQVDTKVANTLVDDAIAQLPGKLH
;
A
#
# COMPACT_ATOMS: atom_id res chain seq x y z
N MET A 1 -52.29 34.17 -95.33
CA MET A 1 -51.64 33.10 -94.54
C MET A 1 -50.28 33.48 -93.96
N LEU A 2 -49.51 34.40 -94.57
CA LEU A 2 -48.25 34.89 -94.00
C LEU A 2 -48.37 36.22 -93.21
N GLU A 3 -49.54 36.87 -93.22
CA GLU A 3 -49.83 38.11 -92.46
C GLU A 3 -50.57 37.87 -91.13
N ASP A 4 -50.81 36.60 -90.76
CA ASP A 4 -51.50 36.25 -89.52
C ASP A 4 -50.55 36.40 -88.32
N THR A 5 -50.86 37.30 -87.39
CA THR A 5 -50.10 37.50 -86.14
C THR A 5 -49.92 36.20 -85.35
N ASN A 6 -50.87 35.28 -85.49
CA ASN A 6 -50.84 33.97 -84.84
C ASN A 6 -49.74 33.04 -85.40
N PHE A 7 -49.39 33.18 -86.68
CA PHE A 7 -48.29 32.39 -87.29
C PHE A 7 -46.93 32.87 -86.78
N TRP A 8 -46.71 34.18 -86.72
CA TRP A 8 -45.44 34.73 -86.24
C TRP A 8 -45.23 34.52 -84.73
N THR A 9 -46.30 34.55 -83.94
CA THR A 9 -46.24 34.19 -82.51
C THR A 9 -45.92 32.71 -82.30
N ALA A 10 -46.48 31.80 -83.11
CA ALA A 10 -46.13 30.38 -83.07
C ALA A 10 -44.65 30.14 -83.46
N VAL A 11 -44.13 30.83 -84.48
CA VAL A 11 -42.72 30.75 -84.89
C VAL A 11 -41.80 31.27 -83.78
N ALA A 12 -42.12 32.42 -83.17
CA ALA A 12 -41.37 32.96 -82.05
C ALA A 12 -41.39 32.04 -80.81
N PHE A 13 -42.52 31.39 -80.53
CA PHE A 13 -42.66 30.42 -79.44
C PHE A 13 -41.77 29.18 -79.64
N VAL A 14 -41.74 28.63 -80.86
CA VAL A 14 -40.88 27.49 -81.19
C VAL A 14 -39.39 27.85 -81.09
N ILE A 15 -39.00 29.02 -81.60
CA ILE A 15 -37.62 29.52 -81.47
C ILE A 15 -37.27 29.75 -80.00
N PHE A 16 -38.17 30.33 -79.21
CA PHE A 16 -37.98 30.52 -77.77
C PHE A 16 -37.79 29.20 -77.03
N ILE A 17 -38.65 28.20 -77.28
CA ILE A 17 -38.51 26.86 -76.69
C ILE A 17 -37.19 26.23 -77.11
N GLY A 18 -36.82 26.29 -78.40
CA GLY A 18 -35.57 25.73 -78.89
C GLY A 18 -34.34 26.33 -78.21
N LEU A 19 -34.33 27.66 -78.01
CA LEU A 19 -33.25 28.37 -77.32
C LEU A 19 -33.27 28.13 -75.80
N ALA A 20 -34.45 28.00 -75.19
CA ALA A 20 -34.60 27.81 -73.74
C ALA A 20 -34.41 26.34 -73.29
N TYR A 21 -34.61 25.36 -74.17
CA TYR A 21 -34.52 23.93 -73.86
C TYR A 21 -33.14 23.52 -73.34
N LYS A 22 -32.08 23.92 -74.05
CA LYS A 22 -30.69 23.58 -73.69
C LYS A 22 -30.26 24.16 -72.32
N PRO A 23 -30.45 25.45 -72.01
CA PRO A 23 -30.11 25.98 -70.69
C PRO A 23 -31.03 25.47 -69.58
N ALA A 24 -32.32 25.23 -69.86
CA ALA A 24 -33.25 24.66 -68.88
C ALA A 24 -32.84 23.23 -68.49
N MET A 25 -32.57 22.37 -69.47
CA MET A 25 -32.10 20.99 -69.22
C MET A 25 -30.77 20.97 -68.46
N LYS A 26 -29.82 21.85 -68.83
CA LYS A 26 -28.53 21.96 -68.12
C LYS A 26 -28.71 22.38 -66.65
N LYS A 27 -29.57 23.35 -66.37
CA LYS A 27 -29.84 23.81 -64.99
C LYS A 27 -30.54 22.74 -64.16
N ILE A 28 -31.52 22.05 -64.73
CA ILE A 28 -32.24 20.96 -64.04
C ILE A 28 -31.28 19.82 -63.73
N GLY A 29 -30.50 19.36 -64.73
CA GLY A 29 -29.48 18.32 -64.53
C GLY A 29 -28.48 18.69 -63.44
N GLY A 30 -27.93 19.90 -63.47
CA GLY A 30 -26.97 20.35 -62.45
C GLY A 30 -27.52 20.34 -61.02
N VAL A 31 -28.77 20.73 -60.80
CA VAL A 31 -29.40 20.71 -59.46
C VAL A 31 -29.67 19.27 -58.99
N LEU A 32 -30.04 18.37 -59.91
CA LEU A 32 -30.21 16.95 -59.60
C LEU A 32 -28.87 16.27 -59.28
N ASP A 33 -27.82 16.59 -60.03
CA ASP A 33 -26.46 16.09 -59.80
C ASP A 33 -25.92 16.59 -58.45
N GLU A 34 -26.07 17.87 -58.13
CA GLU A 34 -25.65 18.45 -56.83
C GLU A 34 -26.39 17.77 -55.66
N ARG A 35 -27.69 17.51 -55.81
CA ARG A 35 -28.46 16.76 -54.81
C ARG A 35 -27.99 15.32 -54.68
N ALA A 36 -27.71 14.65 -55.80
CA ALA A 36 -27.23 13.28 -55.78
C ALA A 36 -25.84 13.18 -55.11
N GLU A 37 -24.95 14.12 -55.39
CA GLU A 37 -23.64 14.24 -54.75
C GLU A 37 -23.79 14.50 -53.24
N THR A 38 -24.63 15.45 -52.85
CA THR A 38 -24.89 15.76 -51.43
C THR A 38 -25.41 14.53 -50.67
N ILE A 39 -26.38 13.80 -51.24
CA ILE A 39 -26.94 12.58 -50.64
C ILE A 39 -25.85 11.51 -50.53
N ARG A 40 -25.03 11.35 -51.57
CA ARG A 40 -23.93 10.39 -51.57
C ARG A 40 -22.94 10.70 -50.46
N THR A 41 -22.48 11.95 -50.33
CA THR A 41 -21.57 12.37 -49.27
C THR A 41 -22.18 12.13 -47.88
N GLN A 42 -23.45 12.47 -47.67
CA GLN A 42 -24.13 12.21 -46.39
C GLN A 42 -24.21 10.72 -46.05
N ILE A 43 -24.43 9.85 -47.04
CA ILE A 43 -24.45 8.40 -46.83
C ILE A 43 -23.04 7.89 -46.50
N GLU A 44 -22.01 8.36 -47.20
CA GLU A 44 -20.61 8.00 -46.95
C GLU A 44 -20.18 8.44 -45.53
N GLU A 45 -20.49 9.68 -45.14
CA GLU A 45 -20.25 10.19 -43.78
C GLU A 45 -21.00 9.39 -42.72
N ALA A 46 -22.28 9.05 -42.95
CA ALA A 46 -23.07 8.25 -42.02
C ALA A 46 -22.51 6.83 -41.87
N GLN A 47 -22.02 6.22 -42.95
CA GLN A 47 -21.36 4.92 -42.91
C GLN A 47 -20.06 4.99 -42.12
N GLN A 48 -19.22 6.00 -42.39
CA GLN A 48 -17.96 6.20 -41.69
C GLN A 48 -18.19 6.44 -40.18
N LEU A 49 -19.16 7.30 -39.83
CA LEU A 49 -19.53 7.56 -38.44
C LEU A 49 -20.00 6.28 -37.73
N ARG A 50 -20.76 5.42 -38.42
CA ARG A 50 -21.19 4.13 -37.87
C ARG A 50 -20.01 3.20 -37.63
N GLU A 51 -19.08 3.12 -38.57
CA GLU A 51 -17.86 2.30 -38.44
C GLU A 51 -16.99 2.78 -37.28
N ASP A 52 -16.77 4.08 -37.17
CA ASP A 52 -16.02 4.70 -36.05
C ASP A 52 -16.70 4.42 -34.71
N ALA A 53 -18.03 4.55 -34.63
CA ALA A 53 -18.78 4.24 -33.42
C ALA A 53 -18.68 2.76 -33.03
N GLN A 54 -18.72 1.85 -34.00
CA GLN A 54 -18.54 0.41 -33.76
C GLN A 54 -17.12 0.08 -33.31
N ALA A 55 -16.11 0.68 -33.93
CA ALA A 55 -14.71 0.51 -33.55
C ALA A 55 -14.45 1.05 -32.13
N LEU A 56 -15.01 2.22 -31.81
CA LEU A 56 -14.92 2.83 -30.49
C LEU A 56 -15.59 1.94 -29.43
N LEU A 57 -16.81 1.45 -29.69
CA LEU A 57 -17.51 0.54 -28.79
C LEU A 57 -16.71 -0.75 -28.54
N ALA A 58 -16.13 -1.34 -29.58
CA ALA A 58 -15.30 -2.54 -29.46
C ALA A 58 -14.05 -2.27 -28.61
N ASN A 59 -13.41 -1.12 -28.79
CA ASN A 59 -12.26 -0.70 -27.99
C ASN A 59 -12.64 -0.47 -26.52
N TYR A 60 -13.78 0.16 -26.23
CA TYR A 60 -14.25 0.34 -24.85
C TYR A 60 -14.61 -0.99 -24.18
N LYS A 61 -15.28 -1.90 -24.89
CA LYS A 61 -15.57 -3.25 -24.35
C LYS A 61 -14.28 -4.01 -24.03
N ARG A 62 -13.26 -3.91 -24.90
CA ARG A 62 -11.94 -4.51 -24.65
C ARG A 62 -11.30 -3.89 -23.41
N LYS A 63 -11.22 -2.55 -23.35
CA LYS A 63 -10.68 -1.82 -22.19
C LYS A 63 -11.41 -2.16 -20.89
N GLN A 64 -12.74 -2.28 -20.92
CA GLN A 64 -13.53 -2.66 -19.75
C GLN A 64 -13.16 -4.06 -19.25
N ARG A 65 -13.08 -5.05 -20.15
CA ARG A 65 -12.69 -6.42 -19.79
C ARG A 65 -11.26 -6.45 -19.24
N ASP A 66 -10.34 -5.75 -19.89
CA ASP A 66 -8.95 -5.73 -19.48
C ASP A 66 -8.80 -5.03 -18.11
N ALA A 67 -9.54 -3.95 -17.85
CA ALA A 67 -9.58 -3.29 -16.54
C ALA A 67 -10.21 -4.16 -15.44
N LEU A 68 -11.24 -4.95 -15.75
CA LEU A 68 -11.80 -5.93 -14.81
C LEU A 68 -10.77 -6.99 -14.44
N LYS A 69 -10.05 -7.53 -15.44
CA LYS A 69 -8.99 -8.50 -15.22
C LYS A 69 -7.86 -7.92 -14.38
N GLU A 70 -7.43 -6.71 -14.69
CA GLU A 70 -6.39 -6.02 -13.91
C GLU A 70 -6.82 -5.78 -12.47
N ALA A 71 -8.09 -5.41 -12.23
CA ALA A 71 -8.64 -5.28 -10.88
C ALA A 71 -8.65 -6.63 -10.12
N GLU A 72 -9.03 -7.73 -10.79
CA GLU A 72 -8.97 -9.07 -10.21
C GLU A 72 -7.53 -9.48 -9.86
N ASP A 73 -6.57 -9.21 -10.76
CA ASP A 73 -5.15 -9.49 -10.56
C ASP A 73 -4.58 -8.66 -9.39
N ILE A 74 -4.96 -7.38 -9.25
CA ILE A 74 -4.58 -6.52 -8.12
C ILE A 74 -5.10 -7.11 -6.80
N VAL A 75 -6.37 -7.52 -6.75
CA VAL A 75 -6.97 -8.10 -5.54
C VAL A 75 -6.32 -9.44 -5.19
N ALA A 76 -6.01 -10.28 -6.18
CA ALA A 76 -5.30 -11.53 -5.97
C ALA A 76 -3.89 -11.28 -5.40
N HIS A 77 -3.12 -10.37 -6.00
CA HIS A 77 -1.79 -10.01 -5.50
C HIS A 77 -1.84 -9.46 -4.09
N ALA A 78 -2.78 -8.55 -3.78
CA ALA A 78 -2.94 -7.99 -2.44
C ALA A 78 -3.27 -9.06 -1.38
N ARG A 79 -4.05 -10.09 -1.73
CA ARG A 79 -4.35 -11.21 -0.83
C ARG A 79 -3.13 -12.10 -0.59
N ASP A 80 -2.39 -12.41 -1.65
CA ASP A 80 -1.17 -13.22 -1.53
C ASP A 80 -0.11 -12.49 -0.72
N GLU A 81 0.07 -11.18 -0.95
CA GLU A 81 0.98 -10.35 -0.17
C GLU A 81 0.56 -10.25 1.29
N ALA A 82 -0.73 -10.00 1.57
CA ALA A 82 -1.25 -10.00 2.94
C ALA A 82 -1.00 -11.34 3.66
N LYS A 83 -1.18 -12.47 2.97
CA LYS A 83 -0.90 -13.80 3.52
C LYS A 83 0.60 -13.96 3.84
N ARG A 84 1.48 -13.57 2.92
CA ARG A 84 2.94 -13.61 3.14
C ARG A 84 3.35 -12.73 4.32
N THR A 85 2.81 -11.51 4.41
CA THR A 85 3.08 -10.60 5.53
C THR A 85 2.58 -11.19 6.85
N GLN A 86 1.41 -11.82 6.87
CA GLN A 86 0.87 -12.48 8.06
C GLN A 86 1.76 -13.66 8.52
N GLU A 87 2.20 -14.50 7.59
CA GLU A 87 3.11 -15.61 7.88
C GLU A 87 4.45 -15.10 8.44
N GLN A 88 5.03 -14.08 7.80
CA GLN A 88 6.28 -13.48 8.27
C GLN A 88 6.11 -12.84 9.65
N ALA A 89 5.03 -12.09 9.88
CA ALA A 89 4.74 -11.47 11.16
C ALA A 89 4.55 -12.51 12.28
N ALA A 90 3.96 -13.66 11.97
CA ALA A 90 3.82 -14.76 12.94
C ALA A 90 5.19 -15.35 13.33
N ILE A 91 6.08 -15.54 12.35
CA ILE A 91 7.46 -16.01 12.59
C ILE A 91 8.23 -14.98 13.45
N ASP A 92 8.16 -13.70 13.07
CA ASP A 92 8.86 -12.63 13.79
C ASP A 92 8.33 -12.48 15.23
N LEU A 93 7.03 -12.66 15.43
CA LEU A 93 6.41 -12.67 16.75
C LEU A 93 6.90 -13.84 17.61
N ASP A 94 6.98 -15.05 17.07
CA ASP A 94 7.50 -16.22 17.79
C ASP A 94 8.96 -16.00 18.23
N ILE A 95 9.80 -15.48 17.34
CA ILE A 95 11.20 -15.13 17.65
C ILE A 95 11.24 -14.06 18.75
N ALA A 96 10.42 -13.02 18.65
CA ALA A 96 10.36 -11.96 19.64
C ALA A 96 9.91 -12.47 21.02
N LEU A 97 8.93 -13.38 21.06
CA LEU A 97 8.44 -14.00 22.28
C LEU A 97 9.53 -14.86 22.93
N LYS A 98 10.19 -15.76 22.17
CA LYS A 98 11.30 -16.58 22.67
C LYS A 98 12.44 -15.74 23.24
N ARG A 99 12.81 -14.65 22.55
CA ARG A 99 13.83 -13.72 23.05
C ARG A 99 13.39 -13.05 24.34
N ARG A 100 12.13 -12.62 24.43
CA ARG A 100 11.58 -11.97 25.63
C ARG A 100 11.50 -12.93 26.81
N GLU A 101 11.15 -14.19 26.56
CA GLU A 101 11.13 -15.26 27.55
C GLU A 101 12.54 -15.50 28.10
N ALA A 102 13.54 -15.68 27.23
CA ALA A 102 14.93 -15.85 27.65
C ALA A 102 15.43 -14.68 28.51
N GLN A 103 15.12 -13.44 28.11
CA GLN A 103 15.46 -12.24 28.90
C GLN A 103 14.75 -12.20 30.25
N ALA A 104 13.50 -12.66 30.33
CA ALA A 104 12.76 -12.73 31.59
C ALA A 104 13.37 -13.79 32.53
N LEU A 105 13.71 -14.97 32.00
CA LEU A 105 14.38 -16.03 32.74
C LEU A 105 15.75 -15.57 33.26
N GLU A 106 16.53 -14.88 32.43
CA GLU A 106 17.82 -14.33 32.86
C GLU A 106 17.66 -13.30 34.00
N LYS A 107 16.66 -12.42 33.91
CA LYS A 107 16.36 -11.46 34.99
C LYS A 107 15.91 -12.14 36.28
N ILE A 108 15.11 -13.22 36.17
CA ILE A 108 14.69 -14.01 37.33
C ILE A 108 15.92 -14.65 37.98
N ALA A 109 16.79 -15.29 37.20
CA ALA A 109 18.01 -15.91 37.72
C ALA A 109 18.94 -14.88 38.41
N GLN A 110 19.09 -13.69 37.83
CA GLN A 110 19.85 -12.59 38.45
C GLN A 110 19.21 -12.11 39.76
N ALA A 111 17.88 -11.98 39.81
CA ALA A 111 17.15 -11.58 41.00
C ALA A 111 17.24 -12.65 42.11
N GLU A 112 17.15 -13.94 41.77
CA GLU A 112 17.33 -15.06 42.69
C GLU A 112 18.74 -15.09 43.28
N ALA A 113 19.77 -14.95 42.44
CA ALA A 113 21.15 -14.89 42.89
C ALA A 113 21.38 -13.72 43.86
N LYS A 114 20.82 -12.55 43.55
CA LYS A 114 20.88 -11.37 44.42
C LYS A 114 20.15 -11.60 45.75
N ALA A 115 18.95 -12.15 45.72
CA ALA A 115 18.18 -12.44 46.93
C ALA A 115 18.90 -13.47 47.83
N LEU A 116 19.51 -14.50 47.24
CA LEU A 116 20.35 -15.47 47.95
C LEU A 116 21.55 -14.81 48.64
N GLN A 117 22.21 -13.87 47.94
CA GLN A 117 23.31 -13.10 48.52
C GLN A 117 22.84 -12.24 49.70
N GLU A 118 21.73 -11.51 49.54
CA GLU A 118 21.14 -10.69 50.61
C GLU A 118 20.76 -11.52 51.85
N VAL A 119 20.23 -12.73 51.67
CA VAL A 119 19.91 -13.65 52.78
C VAL A 119 21.19 -14.11 53.49
N ARG A 120 22.25 -14.42 52.75
CA ARG A 120 23.54 -14.80 53.35
C ARG A 120 24.16 -13.67 54.14
N GLU A 121 24.14 -12.45 53.60
CA GLU A 121 24.65 -11.25 54.28
C GLU A 121 23.88 -11.01 55.59
N LYS A 122 22.54 -11.05 55.56
CA LYS A 122 21.73 -10.97 56.79
C LYS A 122 22.03 -12.08 57.79
N ALA A 123 22.25 -13.32 57.34
CA ALA A 123 22.59 -14.42 58.23
C ALA A 123 23.95 -14.20 58.91
N VAL A 124 24.95 -13.68 58.19
CA VAL A 124 26.26 -13.30 58.73
C VAL A 124 26.10 -12.18 59.76
N ASP A 125 25.31 -11.15 59.47
CA ASP A 125 25.07 -10.05 60.40
C ASP A 125 24.41 -10.54 61.71
N VAL A 126 23.39 -11.39 61.60
CA VAL A 126 22.72 -11.99 62.77
C VAL A 126 23.68 -12.87 63.57
N ALA A 127 24.49 -13.70 62.92
CA ALA A 127 25.48 -14.55 63.59
C ALA A 127 26.57 -13.72 64.29
N MET A 128 27.05 -12.64 63.67
CA MET A 128 28.01 -11.71 64.27
C MET A 128 27.41 -10.97 65.47
N ALA A 129 26.14 -10.54 65.37
CA ALA A 129 25.44 -9.92 66.49
C ALA A 129 25.25 -10.88 67.67
N ALA A 130 24.86 -12.13 67.40
CA ALA A 130 24.73 -13.18 68.42
C ALA A 130 26.07 -13.52 69.07
N THR A 131 27.14 -13.68 68.27
CA THR A 131 28.51 -13.91 68.76
C THR A 131 28.99 -12.77 69.64
N ARG A 132 28.76 -11.51 69.23
CA ARG A 132 29.11 -10.33 70.04
C ARG A 132 28.39 -10.36 71.39
N ARG A 133 27.11 -10.73 71.42
CA ARG A 133 26.33 -10.82 72.65
C ARG A 133 26.82 -11.94 73.57
N LEU A 134 27.10 -13.12 73.02
CA LEU A 134 27.72 -14.24 73.75
C LEU A 134 29.09 -13.87 74.33
N LEU A 135 29.93 -13.15 73.57
CA LEU A 135 31.22 -12.66 74.06
C LEU A 135 31.05 -11.71 75.25
N VAL A 136 30.12 -10.74 75.17
CA VAL A 136 29.85 -9.83 76.30
C VAL A 136 29.35 -10.59 77.52
N ASP A 137 28.49 -11.59 77.34
CA ASP A 137 27.93 -12.38 78.44
C ASP A 137 28.95 -13.33 79.09
N GLN A 138 29.99 -13.79 78.36
CA GLN A 138 31.02 -14.72 78.86
C GLN A 138 32.34 -14.07 79.28
N VAL A 139 32.59 -12.80 78.93
CA VAL A 139 33.81 -12.10 79.36
C VAL A 139 33.65 -11.67 80.82
N ASP A 140 34.21 -12.47 81.73
CA ASP A 140 34.45 -12.05 83.11
C ASP A 140 35.74 -11.18 83.21
N THR A 141 35.95 -10.53 84.36
CA THR A 141 37.13 -9.68 84.61
C THR A 141 38.46 -10.43 84.48
N LYS A 142 38.46 -11.76 84.61
CA LYS A 142 39.63 -12.62 84.52
C LYS A 142 40.00 -12.89 83.06
N VAL A 143 39.01 -13.24 82.23
CA VAL A 143 39.14 -13.43 80.78
C VAL A 143 39.53 -12.12 80.10
N ALA A 144 38.96 -11.00 80.53
CA ALA A 144 39.30 -9.67 80.02
C ALA A 144 40.79 -9.32 80.25
N ASN A 145 41.31 -9.57 81.46
CA ASN A 145 42.71 -9.32 81.77
C ASN A 145 43.64 -10.26 80.98
N THR A 146 43.32 -11.55 80.85
CA THR A 146 44.12 -12.47 80.01
C THR A 146 44.13 -12.08 78.54
N LEU A 147 43.03 -11.54 77.98
CA LEU A 147 42.99 -11.06 76.60
C LEU A 147 43.84 -9.79 76.41
N VAL A 148 43.89 -8.90 77.42
CA VAL A 148 44.75 -7.72 77.42
C VAL A 148 46.23 -8.13 77.49
N ASP A 149 46.57 -9.06 78.38
CA ASP A 149 47.93 -9.58 78.51
C ASP A 149 48.39 -10.30 77.22
N ASP A 150 47.52 -11.12 76.60
CA ASP A 150 47.80 -11.76 75.31
C ASP A 150 47.94 -10.75 74.16
N ALA A 151 47.11 -9.70 74.13
CA ALA A 151 47.23 -8.63 73.13
C ALA A 151 48.56 -7.86 73.28
N ILE A 152 48.98 -7.59 74.52
CA ILE A 152 50.29 -6.99 74.84
C ILE A 152 51.43 -7.94 74.44
N ALA A 153 51.28 -9.25 74.64
CA ALA A 153 52.26 -10.25 74.24
C ALA A 153 52.37 -10.44 72.71
N GLN A 154 51.30 -10.17 71.96
CA GLN A 154 51.28 -10.27 70.48
C GLN A 154 51.74 -8.99 69.76
N LEU A 155 51.74 -7.84 70.43
CA LEU A 155 52.21 -6.55 69.90
C LEU A 155 53.63 -6.59 69.29
N PRO A 156 54.63 -7.29 69.88
CA PRO A 156 55.97 -7.41 69.31
C PRO A 156 56.02 -8.16 67.96
N GLY A 157 55.06 -9.06 67.68
CA GLY A 157 55.03 -9.86 66.45
C GLY A 157 54.36 -9.17 65.25
N LYS A 158 53.67 -8.05 65.46
CA LYS A 158 53.03 -7.24 64.40
C LYS A 158 53.76 -5.93 64.07
N LEU A 159 54.84 -5.63 64.80
CA LEU A 159 55.68 -4.44 64.62
C LEU A 159 57.02 -4.72 63.90
N HIS A 160 57.12 -5.87 63.22
CA HIS A 160 58.16 -6.18 62.25
C HIS A 160 57.57 -6.41 60.86
#